data_AF-A0A2G5FLV0-F1
#
_entry.id   AF-A0A2G5FLV0-F1
#
_cell.length_a   1.000
_cell.length_b   1.000
_cell.length_c   1.000
_cell.angle_alpha   90.00
_cell.angle_beta   90.00
_cell.angle_gamma   90.00
#
_symmetry.space_group_name_H-M   'P 1'
#
loop_
_entity.id
_entity.type
_entity.pdbx_description
1 polymer ?
#
loop_
_entity_poly.entity_id
_entity_poly.type
_entity_poly.pdbx_seq_one_letter_code
_entity_poly.pdbx_strand_id
1 'polypeptide(L)'
;MNTSPETPLAEQESNVACLTIRTGRSDCYAHFYPVLYQLTLVKSGIEEKIDLGYSGSRLLERLLREPGDVVSREELMNHAWADRVVGQGSLNQQIYTLRQVLGDEKSREIIQTLPRRGYLLNPNYLVYPPSIDDIGAVSETLDTPTPQPAFLRRHSRQRASWLILLSLFSIIGIALFMALYTISQPKDLHSSEMNLGSLHVRYIDQDPQRLQQLILQTHGLTSRLAVLASKPANLVLSLRGGFYELLCLQSNGGARSLMLHESQLNQVADTQLSRCLP
;
A
#
# COMPACT_ATOMS: atom_id res chain seq x y z
N MET A 1 57.66 -30.91 -2.59
CA MET A 1 57.06 -29.65 -2.09
C MET A 1 55.77 -29.41 -2.86
N ASN A 2 54.67 -29.28 -2.10
CA ASN A 2 53.31 -28.82 -2.39
C ASN A 2 52.89 -28.52 -3.84
N THR A 3 51.69 -28.98 -4.21
CA THR A 3 50.48 -28.12 -4.17
C THR A 3 49.22 -28.92 -4.51
N SER A 4 48.35 -29.09 -3.52
CA SER A 4 46.89 -29.19 -3.75
C SER A 4 46.33 -27.78 -3.91
N PRO A 5 45.34 -27.52 -4.77
CA PRO A 5 44.57 -26.27 -4.73
C PRO A 5 43.36 -26.47 -3.82
N GLU A 6 43.39 -25.77 -2.70
CA GLU A 6 42.26 -25.61 -1.77
C GLU A 6 41.35 -24.50 -2.29
N THR A 7 40.06 -24.78 -2.29
CA THR A 7 38.93 -23.93 -2.70
C THR A 7 38.97 -22.55 -2.02
N PRO A 8 38.68 -21.43 -2.71
CA PRO A 8 38.52 -20.15 -2.04
C PRO A 8 37.15 -20.09 -1.34
N LEU A 9 37.18 -20.12 -0.01
CA LEU A 9 36.06 -19.76 0.85
C LEU A 9 35.73 -18.28 0.65
N ALA A 10 34.43 -18.05 0.50
CA ALA A 10 33.80 -16.77 0.25
C ALA A 10 34.24 -15.70 1.25
N GLU A 11 34.70 -14.61 0.63
CA GLU A 11 34.80 -13.23 1.06
C GLU A 11 34.09 -12.86 2.38
N GLN A 12 34.95 -12.44 3.32
CA GLN A 12 34.74 -11.47 4.39
C GLN A 12 33.39 -10.72 4.35
N GLU A 13 32.46 -11.15 5.19
CA GLU A 13 31.31 -10.36 5.59
C GLU A 13 31.81 -9.08 6.28
N SER A 14 31.67 -7.98 5.54
CA SER A 14 31.91 -6.61 5.96
C SER A 14 31.30 -6.34 7.34
N ASN A 15 32.10 -5.77 8.23
CA ASN A 15 31.73 -5.24 9.54
C ASN A 15 30.72 -4.09 9.39
N VAL A 16 29.47 -4.42 9.03
CA VAL A 16 28.34 -3.48 9.06
C VAL A 16 27.95 -3.38 10.52
N ALA A 17 28.08 -2.19 11.10
CA ALA A 17 27.60 -1.91 12.45
C ALA A 17 26.11 -2.25 12.53
N CYS A 18 25.84 -3.45 13.04
CA CYS A 18 24.51 -4.02 13.19
C CYS A 18 24.03 -3.67 14.60
N LEU A 19 22.86 -3.04 14.67
CA LEU A 19 22.22 -2.73 15.95
C LEU A 19 21.10 -3.72 16.19
N THR A 20 21.11 -4.38 17.34
CA THR A 20 20.09 -5.36 17.72
C THR A 20 19.04 -4.70 18.62
N ILE A 21 17.78 -4.81 18.21
CA ILE A 21 16.63 -4.24 18.92
C ILE A 21 15.71 -5.40 19.34
N ARG A 22 15.40 -5.51 20.62
CA ARG A 22 14.34 -6.41 21.09
C ARG A 22 12.99 -5.89 20.60
N THR A 23 12.22 -6.73 19.93
CA THR A 23 10.89 -6.36 19.44
C THR A 23 9.84 -6.47 20.56
N GLY A 24 8.63 -5.97 20.32
CA GLY A 24 7.49 -6.16 21.22
C GLY A 24 6.95 -7.60 21.25
N ARG A 25 7.51 -8.50 20.44
CA ARG A 25 7.14 -9.92 20.38
C ARG A 25 8.14 -10.73 21.21
N SER A 26 7.64 -11.65 22.04
CA SER A 26 8.49 -12.58 22.79
C SER A 26 9.36 -13.41 21.85
N ASP A 27 10.65 -13.56 22.18
CA ASP A 27 11.66 -14.31 21.40
C ASP A 27 11.89 -13.82 19.97
N CYS A 28 11.72 -12.51 19.74
CA CYS A 28 12.00 -11.89 18.44
C CYS A 28 12.87 -10.63 18.59
N TYR A 29 13.96 -10.60 17.83
CA TYR A 29 14.90 -9.48 17.75
C TYR A 29 14.98 -8.97 16.33
N ALA A 30 15.34 -7.70 16.17
CA ALA A 30 15.52 -7.04 14.90
C ALA A 30 16.98 -6.61 14.76
N HIS A 31 17.62 -7.05 13.69
CA HIS A 31 18.95 -6.59 13.27
C HIS A 31 18.78 -5.45 12.27
N PHE A 32 19.27 -4.27 12.64
CA PHE A 32 19.19 -3.09 11.79
C PHE A 32 20.51 -2.86 11.05
N TYR A 33 20.40 -2.73 9.72
CA TYR A 33 21.51 -2.47 8.80
C TYR A 33 21.29 -1.11 8.11
N PRO A 34 21.78 0.00 8.68
CA PRO A 34 21.52 1.35 8.17
C PRO A 34 21.91 1.53 6.70
N VAL A 35 23.08 1.01 6.32
CA VAL A 35 23.66 1.10 4.97
C VAL A 35 22.82 0.38 3.92
N LEU A 36 22.15 -0.71 4.31
CA LEU A 36 21.31 -1.51 3.42
C LEU A 36 19.84 -1.05 3.42
N TYR A 37 19.49 -0.08 4.28
CA TYR A 37 18.10 0.33 4.54
C TYR A 37 17.20 -0.83 4.98
N GLN A 38 17.77 -1.85 5.62
CA GLN A 38 17.10 -3.11 5.93
C GLN A 38 17.01 -3.38 7.42
N LEU A 39 15.94 -4.09 7.79
CA LEU A 39 15.74 -4.68 9.10
C LEU A 39 15.51 -6.19 8.93
N THR A 40 16.29 -7.02 9.60
CA THR A 40 16.08 -8.47 9.63
C THR A 40 15.44 -8.85 10.95
N LEU A 41 14.21 -9.37 10.90
CA LEU A 41 13.54 -9.93 12.07
C LEU A 41 13.96 -11.39 12.24
N VAL A 42 14.49 -11.72 13.42
CA VAL A 42 14.87 -13.08 13.79
C VAL A 42 13.87 -13.57 14.83
N LYS A 43 13.13 -14.64 14.52
CA LYS A 43 12.19 -15.29 15.43
C LYS A 43 12.42 -16.79 15.42
N SER A 44 12.80 -17.35 16.57
CA SER A 44 13.05 -18.79 16.71
C SER A 44 14.02 -19.36 15.66
N GLY A 45 15.02 -18.57 15.27
CA GLY A 45 16.02 -18.95 14.25
C GLY A 45 15.60 -18.75 12.78
N ILE A 46 14.37 -18.31 12.53
CA ILE A 46 13.90 -17.93 11.19
C ILE A 46 14.14 -16.43 10.99
N GLU A 47 14.80 -16.09 9.89
CA GLU A 47 15.07 -14.71 9.50
C GLU A 47 14.11 -14.22 8.42
N GLU A 48 13.53 -13.04 8.64
CA GLU A 48 12.69 -12.33 7.67
C GLU A 48 13.31 -10.96 7.40
N LYS A 49 13.69 -10.69 6.14
CA LYS A 49 14.27 -9.40 5.74
C LYS A 49 13.17 -8.44 5.31
N ILE A 50 13.22 -7.22 5.84
CA ILE A 50 12.27 -6.14 5.58
C ILE A 50 13.03 -4.93 5.07
N ASP A 51 12.62 -4.41 3.92
CA ASP A 51 13.10 -3.13 3.40
C ASP A 51 12.36 -1.97 4.09
N LEU A 52 13.11 -1.08 4.74
CA LEU A 52 12.57 0.11 5.40
C LEU A 52 12.47 1.31 4.46
N GLY A 53 13.12 1.25 3.30
CA GLY A 53 13.39 2.38 2.42
C GLY A 53 14.29 3.43 3.07
N TYR A 54 14.70 4.41 2.28
CA TYR A 54 15.62 5.47 2.72
C TYR A 54 15.11 6.19 3.98
N SER A 55 13.91 6.77 3.94
CA SER A 55 13.39 7.58 5.05
C SER A 55 13.17 6.78 6.33
N GLY A 56 12.69 5.53 6.21
CA GLY A 56 12.48 4.64 7.35
C GLY A 56 13.76 4.27 8.06
N SER A 57 14.79 3.90 7.28
CA SER A 57 16.12 3.63 7.80
C SER A 57 16.73 4.86 8.47
N ARG A 58 16.71 6.04 7.81
CA ARG A 58 17.28 7.28 8.36
C ARG A 58 16.60 7.73 9.65
N LEU A 59 15.28 7.57 9.77
CA LEU A 59 14.58 7.85 11.02
C LEU A 59 15.04 6.94 12.16
N LEU A 60 15.08 5.63 11.89
CA LEU A 60 15.48 4.65 12.90
C LEU A 60 16.94 4.86 13.31
N GLU A 61 17.83 5.11 12.34
CA GLU A 61 19.23 5.47 12.58
C GLU A 61 19.36 6.70 13.48
N ARG A 62 18.62 7.78 13.20
CA ARG A 62 18.69 8.99 14.03
C ARG A 62 18.23 8.73 15.46
N LEU A 63 17.15 7.97 15.64
CA LEU A 63 16.63 7.61 16.96
C LEU A 63 17.57 6.68 17.73
N LEU A 64 18.33 5.83 17.02
CA LEU A 64 19.30 4.91 17.60
C LEU A 64 20.64 5.56 17.95
N ARG A 65 20.96 6.71 17.36
CA ARG A 65 22.22 7.43 17.63
C ARG A 65 22.35 7.84 19.10
N GLU A 66 21.26 8.32 19.70
CA GLU A 66 21.18 8.78 21.10
C GLU A 66 19.93 8.17 21.76
N PRO A 67 19.96 6.88 22.13
CA PRO A 67 18.81 6.21 22.74
C PRO A 67 18.45 6.86 24.07
N GLY A 68 17.15 7.08 24.29
CA GLY A 68 16.62 7.78 25.48
C GLY A 68 16.46 9.29 25.30
N ASP A 69 17.14 9.89 24.33
CA ASP A 69 17.02 11.32 24.05
C ASP A 69 15.82 11.64 23.15
N VAL A 70 15.21 12.78 23.43
CA VAL A 70 14.03 13.25 22.71
C VAL A 70 14.48 13.97 21.44
N VAL A 71 14.27 13.31 20.30
CA VAL A 71 14.53 13.89 18.98
C VAL A 71 13.29 14.65 18.51
N SER A 72 13.48 15.90 18.11
CA SER A 72 12.37 16.75 17.68
C SER A 72 11.78 16.29 16.33
N ARG A 73 10.52 16.66 16.07
CA ARG A 73 9.88 16.35 14.78
C ARG A 73 10.61 16.99 13.61
N GLU A 74 11.03 18.23 13.76
CA GLU A 74 11.74 18.98 12.72
C GLU A 74 13.09 18.34 12.40
N GLU A 75 13.83 17.95 13.43
CA GLU A 75 15.11 17.24 13.25
C GLU A 75 14.94 15.91 12.54
N LEU A 76 13.94 15.10 12.93
CA LEU A 76 13.63 13.84 12.25
C LEU A 76 13.22 14.05 10.79
N MET A 77 12.43 15.09 10.52
CA MET A 77 12.02 15.46 9.17
C MET A 77 13.22 15.86 8.31
N ASN A 78 14.07 16.75 8.83
CA ASN A 78 15.27 17.22 8.14
C ASN A 78 16.28 16.07 7.90
N HIS A 79 16.37 15.11 8.82
CA HIS A 79 17.32 14.00 8.70
C HIS A 79 16.87 12.92 7.71
N ALA A 80 15.57 12.59 7.70
CA ALA A 80 15.04 11.50 6.87
C ALA A 80 14.61 11.95 5.47
N TRP A 81 14.38 13.24 5.26
CA TRP A 81 13.97 13.84 3.99
C TRP A 81 14.82 15.06 3.61
N ALA A 82 16.13 15.03 3.88
CA ALA A 82 17.05 16.16 3.66
C ALA A 82 16.91 16.83 2.28
N ASP A 83 16.62 16.05 1.23
CA ASP A 83 16.49 16.52 -0.15
C ASP A 83 15.03 16.60 -0.66
N ARG A 84 14.03 16.48 0.22
CA ARG A 84 12.61 16.40 -0.18
C ARG A 84 11.70 17.15 0.78
N VAL A 85 10.82 17.99 0.23
CA VAL A 85 9.76 18.64 1.01
C VAL A 85 8.60 17.66 1.18
N VAL A 86 8.35 17.22 2.41
CA VAL A 86 7.22 16.35 2.76
C VAL A 86 6.39 16.94 3.90
N GLY A 87 5.11 16.55 3.97
CA GLY A 87 4.22 16.99 5.04
C GLY A 87 4.43 16.24 6.35
N GLN A 88 3.96 16.80 7.47
CA GLN A 88 4.05 16.19 8.80
C GLN A 88 3.39 14.79 8.89
N GLY A 89 2.44 14.49 8.01
CA GLY A 89 1.83 13.16 7.89
C GLY A 89 2.85 12.06 7.55
N SER A 90 3.90 12.39 6.79
CA SER A 90 4.93 11.44 6.38
C SER A 90 5.74 10.90 7.56
N LEU A 91 6.12 11.77 8.51
CA LEU A 91 6.77 11.33 9.76
C LEU A 91 5.88 10.41 10.56
N ASN A 92 4.60 10.78 10.74
CA ASN A 92 3.66 9.96 11.50
C ASN A 92 3.47 8.58 10.86
N GLN A 93 3.34 8.52 9.54
CA GLN A 93 3.21 7.27 8.79
C GLN A 93 4.46 6.41 8.93
N GLN A 94 5.65 6.99 8.80
CA GLN A 94 6.90 6.23 8.89
C GLN A 94 7.16 5.71 10.30
N ILE A 95 6.87 6.49 11.35
CA ILE A 95 6.93 6.03 12.74
C ILE A 95 5.92 4.91 12.99
N TYR A 96 4.72 4.99 12.42
CA TYR A 96 3.73 3.92 12.49
C TYR A 96 4.26 2.63 11.83
N THR A 97 4.83 2.72 10.64
CA THR A 97 5.44 1.57 9.94
C THR A 97 6.57 0.95 10.76
N LEU A 98 7.47 1.76 11.33
CA LEU A 98 8.56 1.26 12.18
C LEU A 98 8.01 0.51 13.42
N ARG A 99 6.98 1.06 14.07
CA ARG A 99 6.32 0.39 15.20
C ARG A 99 5.67 -0.93 14.78
N GLN A 100 5.02 -1.00 13.62
CA GLN A 100 4.45 -2.26 13.11
C GLN A 100 5.50 -3.35 12.97
N VAL A 101 6.60 -3.00 12.30
CA VAL A 101 7.72 -3.91 12.05
C VAL A 101 8.36 -4.38 13.37
N LEU A 102 8.58 -3.46 14.31
CA LEU A 102 9.13 -3.77 15.64
C LEU A 102 8.13 -4.40 16.61
N GLY A 103 6.87 -4.61 16.20
CA GLY A 103 5.82 -5.17 17.07
C GLY A 103 5.40 -4.23 18.22
N ASP A 104 5.56 -2.92 18.05
CA ASP A 104 5.36 -1.87 19.07
C ASP A 104 4.16 -0.95 18.79
N GLU A 105 3.16 -1.42 18.04
CA GLU A 105 1.99 -0.59 17.69
C GLU A 105 1.17 -0.16 18.92
N LYS A 106 0.93 -1.10 19.83
CA LYS A 106 0.01 -0.96 20.97
C LYS A 106 0.70 -0.44 22.23
N SER A 107 1.84 -1.05 22.58
CA SER A 107 2.66 -0.71 23.74
C SER A 107 3.31 0.66 23.57
N ARG A 108 3.83 0.94 22.37
CA ARG A 108 4.63 2.15 22.06
C ARG A 108 5.78 2.34 23.05
N GLU A 109 6.33 1.24 23.53
CA GLU A 109 7.38 1.17 24.54
C GLU A 109 8.76 1.28 23.91
N ILE A 110 8.93 0.89 22.63
CA ILE A 110 10.20 0.93 21.89
C ILE A 110 10.41 2.31 21.29
N ILE A 111 9.47 2.78 20.45
CA ILE A 111 9.49 4.14 19.92
C ILE A 111 8.39 4.91 20.63
N GLN A 112 8.77 5.81 21.53
CA GLN A 112 7.83 6.57 22.34
C GLN A 112 7.53 7.94 21.71
N THR A 113 6.29 8.40 21.84
CA THR A 113 5.91 9.76 21.43
C THR A 113 5.77 10.64 22.66
N LEU A 114 6.51 11.75 22.68
CA LEU A 114 6.33 12.81 23.65
C LEU A 114 5.55 13.96 23.01
N PRO A 115 4.29 14.22 23.45
CA PRO A 115 3.45 15.27 22.88
C PRO A 115 4.18 16.62 22.84
N ARG A 116 4.10 17.31 21.71
CA ARG A 116 4.74 18.62 21.46
C ARG A 116 6.28 18.65 21.51
N ARG A 117 6.95 17.55 21.85
CA ARG A 117 8.42 17.47 21.90
C ARG A 117 8.99 16.67 20.74
N GLY A 118 8.46 15.48 20.48
CA GLY A 118 8.97 14.61 19.41
C GLY A 118 8.87 13.14 19.75
N TYR A 119 9.94 12.40 19.45
CA TYR A 119 10.04 10.96 19.63
C TYR A 119 11.36 10.59 20.29
N LEU A 120 11.37 9.46 20.97
CA LEU A 120 12.60 8.87 21.50
C LEU A 120 12.54 7.36 21.33
N LEU A 121 13.71 6.73 21.23
CA LEU A 121 13.82 5.27 21.30
C LEU A 121 14.18 4.87 22.72
N ASN A 122 13.45 3.93 23.28
CA ASN A 122 13.66 3.46 24.64
C ASN A 122 14.91 2.58 24.70
N PRO A 123 15.94 2.96 25.48
CA PRO A 123 17.20 2.22 25.55
C PRO A 123 17.03 0.79 26.09
N ASN A 124 15.96 0.52 26.86
CA ASN A 124 15.69 -0.81 27.42
C ASN A 124 15.38 -1.90 26.37
N TYR A 125 15.24 -1.52 25.11
CA TYR A 125 15.02 -2.43 23.99
C TYR A 125 16.25 -2.58 23.10
N LEU A 126 17.36 -1.94 23.43
CA LEU A 126 18.63 -2.16 22.74
C LEU A 126 19.36 -3.33 23.36
N VAL A 127 19.75 -4.26 22.50
CA VAL A 127 20.67 -5.34 22.84
C VAL A 127 21.99 -4.94 22.20
N TYR A 128 22.90 -4.38 22.98
CA TYR A 128 24.28 -4.24 22.53
C TYR A 128 24.84 -5.66 22.34
N PRO A 129 25.60 -5.96 21.28
CA PRO A 129 26.22 -7.28 21.19
C PRO A 129 27.02 -7.54 22.47
N PRO A 130 26.97 -8.76 23.03
CA PRO A 130 27.90 -9.11 24.09
C PRO A 130 29.30 -8.95 23.50
N SER A 131 30.05 -7.98 24.00
CA SER A 131 31.50 -8.02 23.89
C SER A 131 31.93 -9.37 24.44
N ILE A 132 32.70 -10.12 23.65
CA ILE A 132 33.16 -11.49 23.95
C ILE A 132 34.09 -11.55 25.18
N ASP A 133 34.25 -10.46 25.92
CA ASP A 133 35.10 -10.38 27.11
C ASP A 133 34.39 -10.72 28.44
N ASP A 134 33.07 -10.97 28.44
CA ASP A 134 32.31 -11.22 29.68
C ASP A 134 32.03 -12.71 29.96
N ILE A 135 32.87 -13.61 29.43
CA ILE A 135 32.97 -15.00 29.90
C ILE A 135 34.25 -15.11 30.75
N GLY A 136 34.26 -14.45 31.90
CA GLY A 136 35.51 -14.33 32.66
C GLY A 136 35.44 -13.72 34.05
N ALA A 137 34.31 -13.76 34.76
CA ALA A 137 34.31 -13.50 36.20
C ALA A 137 33.12 -14.18 36.89
N VAL A 138 33.27 -15.47 37.16
CA VAL A 138 32.57 -16.09 38.28
C VAL A 138 33.11 -15.45 39.55
N SER A 139 32.27 -14.66 40.22
CA SER A 139 32.42 -14.40 41.66
C SER A 139 31.07 -14.63 42.33
N GLU A 140 30.97 -15.87 42.76
CA GLU A 140 30.14 -16.36 43.84
C GLU A 140 30.31 -15.49 45.09
N THR A 141 29.24 -14.83 45.52
CA THR A 141 29.06 -14.46 46.93
C THR A 141 27.61 -14.71 47.32
N LEU A 142 27.44 -15.74 48.16
CA LEU A 142 26.24 -16.09 48.90
C LEU A 142 25.83 -15.00 49.92
N ASP A 143 24.56 -15.08 50.33
CA ASP A 143 23.89 -14.44 51.48
C ASP A 143 23.37 -13.00 51.23
N THR A 144 22.10 -12.61 51.42
CA THR A 144 20.95 -13.09 52.24
C THR A 144 19.65 -12.48 51.65
N PRO A 145 18.46 -13.12 51.75
CA PRO A 145 17.20 -12.55 51.24
C PRO A 145 16.54 -11.57 52.24
N THR A 146 15.99 -10.46 51.74
CA THR A 146 15.12 -9.53 52.51
C THR A 146 14.01 -9.03 51.56
N PRO A 147 12.78 -8.77 52.04
CA PRO A 147 11.54 -9.24 51.45
C PRO A 147 10.94 -8.22 50.47
N GLN A 148 10.41 -8.72 49.35
CA GLN A 148 9.58 -7.95 48.44
C GLN A 148 8.17 -7.76 49.02
N PRO A 149 7.58 -6.55 49.00
CA PRO A 149 6.19 -6.36 49.36
C PRO A 149 5.29 -6.99 48.30
N ALA A 150 4.39 -7.87 48.74
CA ALA A 150 3.36 -8.49 47.95
C ALA A 150 2.35 -7.44 47.46
N PHE A 151 2.61 -6.85 46.28
CA PHE A 151 1.59 -6.11 45.54
C PHE A 151 0.60 -7.10 44.94
N LEU A 152 -0.57 -7.15 45.59
CA LEU A 152 -1.87 -7.68 45.17
C LEU A 152 -1.94 -8.17 43.71
N ARG A 153 -1.87 -9.50 43.54
CA ARG A 153 -2.44 -10.18 42.38
C ARG A 153 -3.96 -9.94 42.37
N ARG A 154 -4.40 -8.94 41.61
CA ARG A 154 -5.81 -8.81 41.25
C ARG A 154 -5.93 -8.55 39.75
N HIS A 155 -5.85 -9.61 38.95
CA HIS A 155 -6.35 -9.55 37.58
C HIS A 155 -6.81 -10.91 37.07
N SER A 156 -8.01 -11.32 37.51
CA SER A 156 -8.71 -12.48 36.97
C SER A 156 -10.20 -12.23 37.14
N ARG A 157 -10.80 -11.58 36.12
CA ARG A 157 -12.22 -11.74 35.71
C ARG A 157 -12.73 -10.75 34.64
N GLN A 158 -11.91 -9.89 34.06
CA GLN A 158 -12.34 -9.01 32.95
C GLN A 158 -11.94 -9.49 31.53
N ARG A 159 -11.57 -10.76 31.36
CA ARG A 159 -11.15 -11.30 30.05
C ARG A 159 -12.29 -11.56 29.05
N ALA A 160 -13.55 -11.39 29.42
CA ALA A 160 -14.69 -11.71 28.54
C ALA A 160 -15.29 -10.50 27.79
N SER A 161 -15.05 -9.25 28.22
CA SER A 161 -15.68 -8.07 27.56
C SER A 161 -14.89 -7.53 26.37
N TRP A 162 -13.57 -7.77 26.28
CA TRP A 162 -12.75 -7.26 25.18
C TRP A 162 -12.87 -8.10 23.89
N LEU A 163 -13.27 -9.37 24.00
CA LEU A 163 -13.53 -10.23 22.85
C LEU A 163 -14.79 -9.77 22.07
N ILE A 164 -15.77 -9.19 22.77
CA ILE A 164 -17.01 -8.65 22.17
C ILE A 164 -16.73 -7.33 21.44
N LEU A 165 -15.85 -6.48 22.00
CA LEU A 165 -15.46 -5.22 21.35
C LEU A 165 -14.56 -5.45 20.13
N LEU A 166 -13.67 -6.46 20.17
CA LEU A 166 -12.87 -6.87 19.02
C LEU A 166 -13.71 -7.47 17.90
N SER A 167 -14.74 -8.27 18.22
CA SER A 167 -15.63 -8.82 17.20
C SER A 167 -16.49 -7.74 16.54
N LEU A 168 -17.04 -6.80 17.33
CA LEU A 168 -17.79 -5.65 16.80
C LEU A 168 -16.93 -4.76 15.91
N PHE A 169 -15.69 -4.45 16.31
CA PHE A 169 -14.78 -3.63 15.49
C PHE A 169 -14.38 -4.35 14.18
N SER A 170 -14.14 -5.67 14.24
CA SER A 170 -13.86 -6.48 13.06
C SER A 170 -15.06 -6.52 12.11
N ILE A 171 -16.28 -6.71 12.62
CA ILE A 171 -17.50 -6.71 11.82
C ILE A 171 -17.72 -5.34 11.16
N ILE A 172 -17.52 -4.24 11.90
CA ILE A 172 -17.62 -2.88 11.35
C ILE A 172 -16.56 -2.63 10.29
N GLY A 173 -15.31 -3.07 10.53
CA GLY A 173 -14.22 -2.95 9.57
C GLY A 173 -14.47 -3.75 8.29
N ILE A 174 -14.96 -4.99 8.40
CA ILE A 174 -15.33 -5.85 7.26
C ILE A 174 -16.51 -5.23 6.50
N ALA A 175 -17.52 -4.73 7.19
CA ALA A 175 -18.66 -4.06 6.56
C ALA A 175 -18.23 -2.79 5.82
N LEU A 176 -17.36 -1.97 6.43
CA LEU A 176 -16.82 -0.77 5.80
C LEU A 176 -15.94 -1.13 4.60
N PHE A 177 -15.07 -2.14 4.73
CA PHE A 177 -14.24 -2.62 3.65
C PHE A 177 -15.09 -3.16 2.49
N MET A 178 -16.13 -3.96 2.77
CA MET A 178 -17.07 -4.43 1.76
C MET A 178 -17.81 -3.28 1.08
N ALA A 179 -18.26 -2.27 1.83
CA ALA A 179 -18.92 -1.10 1.27
C ALA A 179 -17.98 -0.26 0.38
N LEU A 180 -16.72 -0.08 0.80
CA LEU A 180 -15.72 0.61 -0.02
C LEU A 180 -15.31 -0.22 -1.23
N TYR A 181 -15.25 -1.54 -1.09
CA TYR A 181 -14.95 -2.47 -2.17
C TYR A 181 -16.05 -2.47 -3.24
N THR A 182 -17.34 -2.46 -2.87
CA THR A 182 -18.44 -2.35 -3.83
C THR A 182 -18.49 -1.00 -4.52
N ILE A 183 -18.13 0.10 -3.84
CA ILE A 183 -17.99 1.43 -4.46
C ILE A 183 -16.80 1.47 -5.43
N SER A 184 -15.74 0.72 -5.13
CA SER A 184 -14.51 0.66 -5.94
C SER A 184 -14.60 -0.32 -7.11
N GLN A 185 -15.57 -1.24 -7.12
CA GLN A 185 -15.76 -2.10 -8.28
C GLN A 185 -16.18 -1.24 -9.48
N PRO A 186 -15.53 -1.39 -10.64
CA PRO A 186 -15.95 -0.70 -11.85
C PRO A 186 -17.39 -1.10 -12.13
N LYS A 187 -18.29 -0.11 -12.21
CA LYS A 187 -19.69 -0.35 -12.63
C LYS A 187 -19.65 -1.14 -13.92
N ASP A 188 -20.36 -2.27 -13.96
CA ASP A 188 -20.41 -3.14 -15.12
C ASP A 188 -20.71 -2.28 -16.37
N LEU A 189 -19.78 -2.27 -17.33
CA LEU A 189 -20.04 -1.62 -18.61
C LEU A 189 -21.06 -2.48 -19.34
N HIS A 190 -22.32 -2.05 -19.30
CA HIS A 190 -23.37 -2.70 -20.05
C HIS A 190 -23.18 -2.35 -21.53
N SER A 191 -23.09 -3.38 -22.36
CA SER A 191 -23.04 -3.23 -23.81
C SER A 191 -24.17 -4.00 -24.48
N SER A 192 -24.70 -3.41 -25.54
CA SER A 192 -25.69 -4.05 -26.39
C SER A 192 -25.21 -3.98 -27.83
N GLU A 193 -25.29 -5.10 -28.53
CA GLU A 193 -24.87 -5.22 -29.92
C GLU A 193 -26.08 -5.36 -30.83
N MET A 194 -26.05 -4.63 -31.94
CA MET A 194 -27.10 -4.65 -32.94
C MET A 194 -26.48 -4.69 -34.33
N ASN A 195 -26.90 -5.66 -35.14
CA ASN A 195 -26.45 -5.81 -36.52
C ASN A 195 -27.49 -5.22 -37.47
N LEU A 196 -27.05 -4.23 -38.26
CA LEU A 196 -27.85 -3.54 -39.26
C LEU A 196 -27.19 -3.73 -40.63
N GLY A 197 -27.49 -4.84 -41.30
CA GLY A 197 -26.88 -5.18 -42.59
C GLY A 197 -25.36 -5.38 -42.46
N SER A 198 -24.58 -4.48 -43.07
CA SER A 198 -23.11 -4.44 -43.01
C SER A 198 -22.58 -3.68 -41.78
N LEU A 199 -23.43 -3.02 -41.00
CA LEU A 199 -23.01 -2.20 -39.86
C LEU A 199 -23.24 -2.95 -38.54
N HIS A 200 -22.16 -3.26 -37.83
CA HIS A 200 -22.21 -3.82 -36.48
C HIS A 200 -22.14 -2.68 -35.46
N VAL A 201 -23.24 -2.40 -34.78
CA VAL A 201 -23.32 -1.31 -33.81
C VAL A 201 -23.21 -1.84 -32.39
N ARG A 202 -22.29 -1.28 -31.59
CA ARG A 202 -22.12 -1.58 -30.17
C ARG A 202 -22.42 -0.33 -29.34
N TYR A 203 -23.47 -0.40 -28.53
CA TYR A 203 -23.83 0.65 -27.58
C TYR A 203 -23.18 0.34 -26.24
N ILE A 204 -22.61 1.35 -25.57
CA ILE A 204 -21.93 1.19 -24.29
C ILE A 204 -22.39 2.28 -23.32
N ASP A 205 -22.91 1.88 -22.16
CA ASP A 205 -23.26 2.78 -21.05
C ASP A 205 -23.05 2.08 -19.69
N GLN A 206 -22.91 2.86 -18.63
CA GLN A 206 -22.80 2.35 -17.25
C GLN A 206 -24.19 2.05 -16.65
N ASP A 207 -25.26 2.59 -17.24
CA ASP A 207 -26.62 2.50 -16.71
C ASP A 207 -27.53 1.80 -17.74
N PRO A 208 -28.17 0.67 -17.38
CA PRO A 208 -29.00 -0.10 -18.31
C PRO A 208 -30.20 0.70 -18.84
N GLN A 209 -30.76 1.65 -18.06
CA GLN A 209 -31.86 2.48 -18.52
C GLN A 209 -31.40 3.48 -19.59
N ARG A 210 -30.24 4.10 -19.37
CA ARG A 210 -29.64 5.01 -20.35
C ARG A 210 -29.16 4.28 -21.60
N LEU A 211 -28.66 3.05 -21.46
CA LEU A 211 -28.33 2.21 -22.61
C LEU A 211 -29.56 1.98 -23.50
N GLN A 212 -30.71 1.66 -22.92
CA GLN A 212 -31.94 1.48 -23.69
C GLN A 212 -32.43 2.78 -24.33
N GLN A 213 -32.33 3.91 -23.61
CA GLN A 213 -32.65 5.22 -24.16
C GLN A 213 -31.72 5.61 -25.33
N LEU A 214 -30.42 5.34 -25.20
CA LEU A 214 -29.41 5.57 -26.24
C LEU A 214 -29.77 4.81 -27.52
N ILE A 215 -30.14 3.53 -27.40
CA ILE A 215 -30.58 2.71 -28.55
C ILE A 215 -31.82 3.30 -29.21
N LEU A 216 -32.85 3.65 -28.42
CA LEU A 216 -34.11 4.19 -28.94
C LEU A 216 -33.93 5.55 -29.64
N GLN A 217 -33.17 6.47 -29.03
CA GLN A 217 -32.94 7.80 -29.57
C GLN A 217 -32.09 7.77 -30.84
N THR A 218 -31.09 6.88 -30.91
CA THR A 218 -30.14 6.83 -32.04
C THR A 218 -30.56 5.87 -33.16
N HIS A 219 -31.66 5.11 -33.01
CA HIS A 219 -32.15 4.16 -34.02
C HIS A 219 -32.35 4.77 -35.41
N GLY A 220 -32.89 5.98 -35.49
CA GLY A 220 -33.07 6.69 -36.76
C GLY A 220 -31.74 7.06 -37.43
N LEU A 221 -30.71 7.35 -36.64
CA LEU A 221 -29.39 7.68 -37.15
C LEU A 221 -28.60 6.42 -37.55
N THR A 222 -28.66 5.36 -36.76
CA THR A 222 -27.94 4.10 -37.05
C THR A 222 -28.53 3.37 -38.25
N SER A 223 -29.86 3.43 -38.45
CA SER A 223 -30.48 2.93 -39.68
C SER A 223 -30.03 3.69 -40.93
N ARG A 224 -29.91 5.02 -40.87
CA ARG A 224 -29.35 5.83 -41.97
C ARG A 224 -27.89 5.46 -42.26
N LEU A 225 -27.06 5.31 -41.23
CA LEU A 225 -25.68 4.88 -41.38
C LEU A 225 -25.56 3.48 -41.99
N ALA A 226 -26.46 2.55 -41.63
CA ALA A 226 -26.47 1.21 -42.20
C ALA A 226 -26.78 1.20 -43.70
N VAL A 227 -27.67 2.08 -44.17
CA VAL A 227 -27.96 2.26 -45.60
C VAL A 227 -26.76 2.83 -46.36
N LEU A 228 -25.99 3.72 -45.71
CA LEU A 228 -24.79 4.33 -46.29
C LEU A 228 -23.57 3.38 -46.28
N ALA A 229 -23.58 2.34 -45.46
CA ALA A 229 -22.45 1.44 -45.27
C ALA A 229 -22.32 0.41 -46.41
N SER A 230 -21.39 0.68 -47.33
CA SER A 230 -21.07 -0.21 -48.45
C SER A 230 -20.22 -1.43 -48.05
N LYS A 231 -19.49 -1.35 -46.93
CA LYS A 231 -18.56 -2.38 -46.41
C LYS A 231 -18.88 -2.72 -44.95
N PRO A 232 -18.48 -3.91 -44.47
CA PRO A 232 -18.64 -4.28 -43.08
C PRO A 232 -17.86 -3.32 -42.18
N ALA A 233 -18.54 -2.66 -41.25
CA ALA A 233 -17.97 -1.66 -40.35
C ALA A 233 -18.45 -1.87 -38.91
N ASN A 234 -17.56 -1.63 -37.94
CA ASN A 234 -17.91 -1.67 -36.53
C ASN A 234 -18.08 -0.24 -36.02
N LEU A 235 -19.24 0.06 -35.47
CA LEU A 235 -19.57 1.37 -34.89
C LEU A 235 -19.76 1.21 -33.39
N VAL A 236 -19.04 1.99 -32.60
CA VAL A 236 -19.27 2.11 -31.16
C VAL A 236 -19.98 3.42 -30.86
N LEU A 237 -21.07 3.37 -30.11
CA LEU A 237 -21.88 4.52 -29.71
C LEU A 237 -21.89 4.66 -28.19
N SER A 238 -21.56 5.86 -27.70
CA SER A 238 -21.65 6.20 -26.28
C SER A 238 -22.16 7.62 -26.08
N LEU A 239 -22.76 7.90 -24.92
CA LEU A 239 -23.24 9.23 -24.54
C LEU A 239 -22.38 9.76 -23.38
N ARG A 240 -21.72 10.90 -23.58
CA ARG A 240 -20.97 11.59 -22.51
C ARG A 240 -21.29 13.07 -22.51
N GLY A 241 -21.75 13.58 -21.37
CA GLY A 241 -21.98 15.02 -21.18
C GLY A 241 -22.93 15.66 -22.21
N GLY A 242 -23.94 14.93 -22.70
CA GLY A 242 -24.90 15.43 -23.69
C GLY A 242 -24.45 15.30 -25.16
N PHE A 243 -23.31 14.66 -25.41
CA PHE A 243 -22.81 14.38 -26.76
C PHE A 243 -22.82 12.89 -27.05
N TYR A 244 -23.41 12.53 -28.19
CA TYR A 244 -23.26 11.20 -28.78
C TYR A 244 -21.90 11.12 -29.47
N GLU A 245 -21.08 10.19 -29.02
CA GLU A 245 -19.80 9.86 -29.63
C GLU A 245 -19.96 8.60 -30.48
N LEU A 246 -19.74 8.76 -31.78
CA LEU A 246 -19.76 7.70 -32.78
C LEU A 246 -18.32 7.37 -33.15
N LEU A 247 -17.86 6.16 -32.85
CA LEU A 247 -16.53 5.69 -33.18
C LEU A 247 -16.63 4.60 -34.25
N CYS A 248 -16.32 4.97 -35.49
CA CYS A 248 -16.27 4.04 -36.61
C CYS A 248 -14.89 3.40 -36.69
N LEU A 249 -14.83 2.09 -36.43
CA LEU A 249 -13.63 1.28 -36.50
C LEU A 249 -13.49 0.71 -37.91
N GLN A 250 -12.31 0.91 -38.48
CA GLN A 250 -11.94 0.44 -39.82
C GLN A 250 -11.21 -0.91 -39.74
N SER A 251 -11.30 -1.69 -40.80
CA SER A 251 -10.63 -3.01 -40.88
C SER A 251 -9.10 -2.94 -40.90
N ASN A 252 -8.53 -1.78 -41.25
CA ASN A 252 -7.08 -1.52 -41.23
C ASN A 252 -6.54 -1.11 -39.84
N GLY A 253 -7.38 -1.15 -38.79
CA GLY A 253 -7.02 -0.72 -37.44
C GLY A 253 -7.16 0.78 -37.19
N GLY A 254 -7.56 1.57 -38.19
CA GLY A 254 -7.91 2.99 -38.02
C GLY A 254 -9.25 3.17 -37.33
N ALA A 255 -9.43 4.33 -36.68
CA ALA A 255 -10.71 4.73 -36.12
C ALA A 255 -11.02 6.17 -36.50
N ARG A 256 -12.28 6.46 -36.83
CA ARG A 256 -12.79 7.81 -37.04
C ARG A 256 -13.87 8.08 -36.02
N SER A 257 -13.75 9.21 -35.32
CA SER A 257 -14.76 9.66 -34.37
C SER A 257 -15.59 10.80 -34.94
N LEU A 258 -16.88 10.79 -34.59
CA LEU A 258 -17.81 11.87 -34.86
C LEU A 258 -18.58 12.17 -33.58
N MET A 259 -18.50 13.40 -33.09
CA MET A 259 -19.26 13.85 -31.92
C MET A 259 -20.44 14.69 -32.38
N LEU A 260 -21.62 14.39 -31.85
CA LEU A 260 -22.87 15.04 -32.17
C LEU A 260 -23.57 15.46 -30.87
N HIS A 261 -23.97 16.71 -30.77
CA HIS A 261 -24.78 17.16 -29.64
C HIS A 261 -26.20 16.61 -29.75
N GLU A 262 -26.86 16.33 -28.62
CA GLU A 262 -28.20 15.72 -28.58
C GLU A 262 -29.24 16.50 -29.42
N SER A 263 -29.17 17.82 -29.41
CA SER A 263 -30.09 18.68 -30.20
C SER A 263 -29.91 18.58 -31.72
N GLN A 264 -28.75 18.10 -32.19
CA GLN A 264 -28.41 18.05 -33.62
C GLN A 264 -28.56 16.66 -34.23
N LEU A 265 -28.97 15.65 -33.43
CA LEU A 265 -28.99 14.24 -33.84
C LEU A 265 -29.76 14.00 -35.16
N ASN A 266 -30.88 14.69 -35.35
CA ASN A 266 -31.74 14.55 -36.54
C ASN A 266 -31.35 15.47 -37.71
N GLN A 267 -30.45 16.44 -37.49
CA GLN A 267 -30.10 17.48 -38.46
C GLN A 267 -28.78 17.19 -39.19
N VAL A 268 -28.09 16.11 -38.84
CA VAL A 268 -26.81 15.75 -39.45
C VAL A 268 -27.00 15.32 -40.90
N ALA A 269 -26.22 15.92 -41.80
CA ALA A 269 -26.21 15.58 -43.22
C ALA A 269 -25.55 14.22 -43.48
N ASP A 270 -26.06 13.47 -44.47
CA ASP A 270 -25.52 12.15 -44.84
C ASP A 270 -24.05 12.21 -45.28
N THR A 271 -23.61 13.34 -45.82
CA THR A 271 -22.21 13.58 -46.22
C THR A 271 -21.24 13.64 -45.04
N GLN A 272 -21.73 13.99 -43.85
CA GLN A 272 -20.93 13.99 -42.62
C GLN A 272 -20.92 12.60 -41.99
N LEU A 273 -22.05 11.88 -42.05
CA LEU A 273 -22.17 10.49 -41.60
C LEU A 273 -21.29 9.55 -42.42
N SER A 274 -21.26 9.70 -43.75
CA SER A 274 -20.46 8.85 -44.63
C SER A 274 -18.95 8.99 -44.44
N ARG A 275 -18.46 10.13 -43.91
CA ARG A 275 -17.03 10.30 -43.59
C ARG A 275 -16.56 9.39 -42.45
N CYS A 276 -17.47 9.01 -41.56
CA CYS A 276 -17.16 8.08 -40.47
C CYS A 276 -16.97 6.66 -41.02
N LEU A 277 -17.72 6.29 -42.05
CA LEU A 277 -17.72 4.95 -42.64
C LEU A 277 -16.47 4.69 -43.53
N PRO A 278 -16.06 3.42 -43.70
CA PRO A 278 -14.92 3.00 -44.54
C PRO A 278 -15.23 2.83 -46.05
#